data_AF-A0A2W6MYD2-F1
#
_entry.id   AF-A0A2W6MYD2-F1
#
_cell.length_a   1.000
_cell.length_b   1.000
_cell.length_c   1.000
_cell.angle_alpha   90.00
_cell.angle_beta   90.00
_cell.angle_gamma   90.00
#
_symmetry.space_group_name_H-M   'P 1'
#
loop_
_entity.id
_entity.type
_entity.pdbx_description
1 polymer ?
#
loop_
_entity_poly.entity_id
_entity_poly.type
_entity_poly.pdbx_seq_one_letter_code
_entity_poly.pdbx_strand_id
1 'polypeptide(L)'
;MEELTRRKFLLNGAKAIALTLMGGLVWSAYLSEAKANVFVLRPPAALDEEEFLKHCIKCGLCVEACPFGTLKLATQGEAIITGTPYFTPREVPCKMCVDIPCVPICPTEALDINLVSNEKGLLDINKAKMGVAIVDREHCVAYWGVQCDACYRACPLMGEAIILELKRNERTGKHSFLLPVVMSEVCTGCGMCENACITKKAAIRVMPRHLALGEVGENYIKGWEKGDEKRLENLKTRDLSLDKNKQIQDYLNGEEF
;
A
#
# COMPACT_ATOMS: atom_id res chain seq x y z
N MET A 1 -51.72 -35.16 -16.42
CA MET A 1 -50.88 -34.02 -16.84
C MET A 1 -51.77 -32.79 -16.77
N GLU A 2 -51.51 -31.90 -15.81
CA GLU A 2 -52.31 -30.69 -15.60
C GLU A 2 -52.05 -29.71 -16.76
N GLU A 3 -53.09 -29.29 -17.49
CA GLU A 3 -52.93 -28.39 -18.63
C GLU A 3 -52.42 -27.02 -18.15
N LEU A 4 -51.20 -26.65 -18.55
CA LEU A 4 -50.65 -25.33 -18.28
C LEU A 4 -51.41 -24.27 -19.09
N THR A 5 -52.33 -23.58 -18.41
CA THR A 5 -53.02 -22.41 -18.97
C THR A 5 -52.00 -21.30 -19.25
N ARG A 6 -52.09 -20.63 -20.41
CA ARG A 6 -51.19 -19.51 -20.82
C ARG A 6 -50.94 -18.48 -19.70
N ARG A 7 -51.96 -18.20 -18.88
CA ARG A 7 -51.88 -17.29 -17.72
C ARG A 7 -50.94 -17.81 -16.61
N LYS A 8 -50.97 -19.11 -16.30
CA LYS A 8 -50.06 -19.74 -15.32
C LYS A 8 -48.60 -19.71 -15.84
N PHE A 9 -48.40 -19.90 -17.14
CA PHE A 9 -47.07 -19.81 -17.77
C PHE A 9 -46.48 -18.39 -17.66
N LEU A 10 -47.26 -17.35 -18.00
CA LEU A 10 -46.82 -15.95 -17.88
C LEU A 10 -46.55 -15.54 -16.42
N LEU A 11 -47.40 -15.95 -15.48
CA LEU A 11 -47.21 -15.66 -14.05
C LEU A 11 -45.96 -16.35 -13.48
N ASN A 12 -45.71 -17.61 -13.85
CA ASN A 12 -44.52 -18.32 -13.39
C ASN A 12 -43.24 -17.75 -14.02
N GLY A 13 -43.28 -17.32 -15.29
CA GLY A 13 -42.18 -16.60 -15.93
C GLY A 13 -41.86 -15.27 -15.24
N ALA A 14 -42.87 -14.47 -14.91
CA ALA A 14 -42.68 -13.21 -14.18
C ALA A 14 -42.09 -13.42 -12.78
N LYS A 15 -42.53 -14.45 -12.05
CA LYS A 15 -41.96 -14.83 -10.74
C LYS A 15 -40.49 -15.25 -10.84
N ALA A 16 -40.15 -16.03 -11.86
CA ALA A 16 -38.77 -16.46 -12.08
C ALA A 16 -37.85 -15.26 -12.37
N ILE A 17 -38.30 -14.32 -13.22
CA ILE A 17 -37.58 -13.07 -13.50
C ILE A 17 -37.42 -12.23 -12.24
N ALA A 18 -38.47 -12.08 -11.44
CA ALA A 18 -38.38 -11.32 -10.19
C ALA A 18 -37.38 -11.93 -9.19
N LEU A 19 -37.37 -13.27 -9.07
CA LEU A 19 -36.42 -13.98 -8.21
C LEU A 19 -34.98 -13.88 -8.70
N THR A 20 -34.73 -13.99 -10.01
CA THR A 20 -33.38 -13.81 -10.55
C THR A 20 -32.90 -12.37 -10.45
N LEU A 21 -33.77 -11.38 -10.64
CA LEU A 21 -33.43 -9.97 -10.44
C LEU A 21 -33.12 -9.68 -8.96
N MET A 22 -33.93 -10.15 -8.02
CA MET A 22 -33.63 -9.99 -6.59
C MET A 22 -32.36 -10.73 -6.19
N GLY A 23 -32.18 -11.97 -6.64
CA GLY A 23 -30.95 -12.73 -6.40
C GLY A 23 -29.72 -12.03 -6.98
N GLY A 24 -29.83 -11.49 -8.20
CA GLY A 24 -28.77 -10.73 -8.86
C GLY A 24 -28.43 -9.43 -8.13
N LEU A 25 -29.43 -8.69 -7.63
CA LEU A 25 -29.22 -7.47 -6.84
C LEU A 25 -28.57 -7.77 -5.48
N VAL A 26 -29.02 -8.80 -4.77
CA VAL A 26 -28.43 -9.22 -3.49
C VAL A 26 -26.98 -9.70 -3.70
N TRP A 27 -26.73 -10.50 -4.74
CA TRP A 27 -25.39 -10.94 -5.11
C TRP A 27 -24.48 -9.78 -5.52
N SER A 28 -25.00 -8.83 -6.31
CA SER A 28 -24.25 -7.63 -6.71
C SER A 28 -23.91 -6.75 -5.52
N ALA A 29 -24.83 -6.57 -4.57
CA ALA A 29 -24.56 -5.82 -3.35
C ALA A 29 -23.46 -6.51 -2.53
N TYR A 30 -23.54 -7.82 -2.36
CA TYR A 30 -22.52 -8.63 -1.69
C TYR A 30 -21.14 -8.52 -2.37
N LEU A 31 -21.08 -8.60 -3.71
CA LEU A 31 -19.84 -8.42 -4.46
C LEU A 31 -19.28 -6.99 -4.35
N SER A 32 -20.14 -5.98 -4.23
CA SER A 32 -19.70 -4.59 -4.09
C SER A 32 -19.05 -4.30 -2.73
N GLU A 33 -19.54 -4.94 -1.66
CA GLU A 33 -18.94 -4.90 -0.32
C GLU A 33 -17.59 -5.62 -0.29
N ALA A 34 -17.38 -6.61 -1.16
CA ALA A 34 -16.13 -7.37 -1.27
C ALA A 34 -14.98 -6.59 -1.94
N LYS A 35 -15.20 -5.35 -2.39
CA LYS A 35 -14.11 -4.51 -2.91
C LYS A 35 -13.16 -4.14 -1.76
N ALA A 36 -11.93 -4.65 -1.86
CA ALA A 36 -10.87 -4.44 -0.89
C ALA A 36 -10.61 -2.95 -0.63
N ASN A 37 -10.39 -2.63 0.64
CA ASN A 37 -9.92 -1.35 1.12
C ASN A 37 -8.53 -1.10 0.54
N VAL A 38 -8.32 0.11 0.05
CA VAL A 38 -7.09 0.47 -0.64
C VAL A 38 -5.92 0.63 0.35
N PHE A 39 -6.20 0.76 1.65
CA PHE A 39 -5.20 1.05 2.70
C PHE A 39 -4.59 -0.18 3.40
N VAL A 40 -4.60 -1.35 2.77
CA VAL A 40 -4.16 -2.61 3.40
C VAL A 40 -2.65 -2.79 3.26
N LEU A 41 -1.98 -3.11 4.38
CA LEU A 41 -0.56 -3.46 4.38
C LEU A 41 -0.41 -4.98 4.42
N ARG A 42 0.33 -5.50 3.43
CA ARG A 42 0.58 -6.92 3.24
C ARG A 42 1.90 -7.35 3.90
N PRO A 43 2.09 -8.65 4.20
CA PRO A 43 3.34 -9.17 4.75
C PRO A 43 4.57 -8.80 3.89
N PRO A 44 5.80 -8.97 4.42
CA PRO A 44 7.01 -8.84 3.63
C PRO A 44 6.95 -9.68 2.36
N ALA A 45 7.53 -9.16 1.28
CA ALA A 45 7.63 -9.86 0.00
C ALA A 45 6.30 -10.20 -0.69
N ALA A 46 5.18 -9.58 -0.29
CA ALA A 46 3.95 -9.70 -1.04
C ALA A 46 4.10 -9.12 -2.45
N LEU A 47 3.54 -9.83 -3.44
CA LEU A 47 3.34 -9.30 -4.78
C LEU A 47 2.43 -8.06 -4.75
N ASP A 48 2.37 -7.34 -5.87
CA ASP A 48 1.38 -6.27 -6.05
C ASP A 48 -0.03 -6.79 -5.78
N GLU A 49 -0.89 -5.93 -5.22
CA GLU A 49 -2.17 -6.36 -4.62
C GLU A 49 -3.02 -7.24 -5.56
N GLU A 50 -3.07 -6.93 -6.85
CA GLU A 50 -3.82 -7.74 -7.82
C GLU A 50 -3.23 -9.16 -7.97
N GLU A 51 -1.92 -9.27 -8.15
CA GLU A 51 -1.22 -10.55 -8.31
C GLU A 51 -1.20 -11.34 -7.01
N PHE A 52 -1.02 -10.66 -5.88
CA PHE A 52 -1.12 -11.25 -4.54
C PHE A 52 -2.47 -11.94 -4.35
N LEU A 53 -3.57 -11.29 -4.71
CA LEU A 53 -4.92 -11.85 -4.56
C LEU A 53 -5.18 -13.04 -5.49
N LYS A 54 -4.53 -13.10 -6.66
CA LYS A 54 -4.61 -14.26 -7.57
C LYS A 54 -3.87 -15.48 -7.01
N HIS A 55 -2.72 -15.27 -6.36
CA HIS A 55 -1.86 -16.34 -5.87
C HIS A 55 -2.22 -16.79 -4.45
N CYS A 56 -2.78 -15.91 -3.62
CA CYS A 56 -3.06 -16.21 -2.22
C CYS A 56 -4.26 -17.17 -2.07
N ILE A 57 -3.96 -18.42 -1.70
CA ILE A 57 -4.97 -19.45 -1.42
C ILE A 57 -5.56 -19.38 0.01
N LYS A 58 -5.25 -18.32 0.77
CA LYS A 58 -5.82 -18.06 2.11
C LYS A 58 -5.54 -19.19 3.12
N CYS A 59 -4.39 -19.86 3.01
CA CYS A 59 -4.03 -20.99 3.86
C CYS A 59 -3.63 -20.62 5.29
N GLY A 60 -3.28 -19.35 5.56
CA GLY A 60 -2.91 -18.88 6.90
C GLY A 60 -1.50 -19.24 7.38
N LEU A 61 -0.72 -20.00 6.60
CA LEU A 61 0.62 -20.45 7.00
C LEU A 61 1.58 -19.29 7.33
N CYS A 62 1.51 -18.17 6.61
CA CYS A 62 2.31 -16.98 6.92
C CYS A 62 1.97 -16.37 8.28
N VAL A 63 0.71 -16.43 8.71
CA VAL A 63 0.24 -15.92 10.01
C VAL A 63 0.73 -16.82 11.12
N GLU A 64 0.63 -18.15 10.96
CA GLU A 64 1.13 -19.13 11.92
C GLU A 64 2.65 -19.06 12.08
N ALA A 65 3.38 -18.88 10.98
CA ALA A 65 4.83 -18.75 10.98
C ALA A 65 5.33 -17.41 11.57
N CYS A 66 4.45 -16.42 11.81
CA CYS A 66 4.85 -15.13 12.35
C CYS A 66 5.06 -15.21 13.88
N PRO A 67 6.30 -15.11 14.39
CA PRO A 67 6.58 -15.34 15.81
C PRO A 67 6.03 -14.23 16.73
N PHE A 68 5.73 -13.05 16.17
CA PHE A 68 5.30 -11.89 16.94
C PHE A 68 3.79 -11.63 16.84
N GLY A 69 3.03 -12.46 16.12
CA GLY A 69 1.59 -12.23 15.92
C GLY A 69 1.28 -10.91 15.20
N THR A 70 2.23 -10.40 14.39
CA THR A 70 2.05 -9.20 13.56
C THR A 70 0.95 -9.41 12.53
N LEU A 71 0.98 -10.56 11.86
CA LEU A 71 0.06 -10.86 10.77
C LEU A 71 -1.26 -11.40 11.33
N LYS A 72 -2.37 -10.99 10.72
CA LYS A 72 -3.72 -11.45 11.01
C LYS A 72 -4.42 -11.82 9.70
N LEU A 73 -5.36 -12.76 9.76
CA LEU A 73 -6.25 -13.03 8.63
C LEU A 73 -7.45 -12.09 8.69
N ALA A 74 -7.78 -11.51 7.55
CA ALA A 74 -8.99 -10.71 7.42
C ALA A 74 -10.24 -11.55 7.71
N THR A 75 -11.12 -11.01 8.55
CA THR A 75 -12.38 -11.63 8.96
C THR A 75 -13.56 -11.03 8.20
N GLN A 76 -14.75 -11.60 8.37
CA GLN A 76 -15.97 -11.05 7.76
C GLN A 76 -16.33 -9.70 8.40
N GLY A 77 -16.78 -8.75 7.58
CA GLY A 77 -17.15 -7.40 8.03
C GLY A 77 -15.99 -6.41 8.10
N GLU A 78 -14.75 -6.86 7.88
CA GLU A 78 -13.64 -5.97 7.59
C GLU A 78 -13.68 -5.58 6.11
N ALA A 79 -13.24 -4.35 5.81
CA ALA A 79 -13.12 -3.89 4.43
C ALA A 79 -11.93 -4.56 3.69
N ILE A 80 -11.42 -5.69 4.16
CA ILE A 80 -10.29 -6.42 3.57
C ILE A 80 -10.83 -7.75 3.06
N ILE A 81 -10.31 -8.24 1.93
CA ILE A 81 -10.75 -9.53 1.39
C ILE A 81 -10.54 -10.63 2.45
N THR A 82 -11.63 -11.22 2.90
CA THR A 82 -11.65 -12.22 3.96
C THR A 82 -10.69 -13.38 3.65
N GLY A 83 -9.94 -13.79 4.67
CA GLY A 83 -8.94 -14.85 4.63
C GLY A 83 -7.58 -14.43 4.06
N THR A 84 -7.39 -13.18 3.67
CA THR A 84 -6.08 -12.67 3.24
C THR A 84 -5.30 -12.11 4.43
N PRO A 85 -3.96 -12.31 4.48
CA PRO A 85 -3.13 -11.82 5.57
C PRO A 85 -2.88 -10.31 5.45
N TYR A 86 -2.90 -9.61 6.58
CA TYR A 86 -2.55 -8.20 6.69
C TYR A 86 -1.94 -7.92 8.07
N PHE A 87 -1.43 -6.71 8.27
CA PHE A 87 -1.07 -6.24 9.61
C PHE A 87 -1.43 -4.77 9.83
N THR A 88 -1.56 -4.40 11.10
CA THR A 88 -1.86 -3.03 11.51
C THR A 88 -0.67 -2.48 12.30
N PRO A 89 0.16 -1.61 11.68
CA PRO A 89 1.35 -1.02 12.30
C PRO A 89 1.12 -0.49 13.71
N ARG A 90 0.01 0.22 13.93
CA ARG A 90 -0.31 0.86 15.21
C ARG A 90 -0.48 -0.15 16.35
N GLU A 91 -0.96 -1.35 16.06
CA GLU A 91 -1.17 -2.40 17.06
C GLU A 91 0.10 -3.23 17.26
N VAL A 92 0.48 -4.00 16.22
CA VAL A 92 1.64 -4.87 16.23
C VAL A 92 2.36 -4.70 14.90
N PRO A 93 3.46 -3.92 14.86
CA PRO A 93 4.22 -3.72 13.63
C PRO A 93 5.03 -4.96 13.26
N CYS A 94 5.48 -5.03 12.01
CA CYS A 94 6.44 -6.04 11.57
C CYS A 94 7.77 -5.86 12.31
N LYS A 95 8.25 -6.94 12.93
CA LYS A 95 9.48 -6.92 13.72
C LYS A 95 10.77 -7.15 12.93
N MET A 96 10.66 -7.23 11.59
CA MET A 96 11.79 -7.40 10.68
C MET A 96 12.70 -8.58 11.05
N CYS A 97 12.12 -9.79 11.16
CA CYS A 97 12.88 -11.01 11.43
C CYS A 97 13.94 -11.24 10.34
N VAL A 98 15.15 -11.66 10.75
CA VAL A 98 16.28 -11.88 9.82
C VAL A 98 16.01 -13.04 8.86
N ASP A 99 15.33 -14.07 9.34
CA ASP A 99 14.95 -15.30 8.63
C ASP A 99 13.61 -15.22 7.90
N ILE A 100 12.85 -14.14 8.09
CA ILE A 100 11.57 -13.84 7.43
C ILE A 100 10.65 -15.09 7.33
N PRO A 101 10.33 -15.79 8.44
CA PRO A 101 9.70 -17.12 8.38
C PRO A 101 8.33 -17.13 7.70
N CYS A 102 7.65 -15.98 7.63
CA CYS A 102 6.37 -15.83 6.95
C CYS A 102 6.44 -15.94 5.42
N VAL A 103 7.62 -15.73 4.80
CA VAL A 103 7.77 -15.73 3.33
C VAL A 103 8.06 -17.14 2.78
N PRO A 104 9.11 -17.87 3.22
CA PRO A 104 9.45 -19.19 2.66
C PRO A 104 8.36 -20.25 2.86
N ILE A 105 7.46 -20.06 3.82
CA ILE A 105 6.36 -21.00 4.09
C ILE A 105 5.21 -20.85 3.08
N CYS A 106 5.21 -19.81 2.24
CA CYS A 106 4.15 -19.57 1.27
C CYS A 106 4.21 -20.62 0.14
N PRO A 107 3.20 -21.51 -0.01
CA PRO A 107 3.26 -22.59 -1.00
C PRO A 107 2.94 -22.14 -2.43
N THR A 108 2.37 -20.95 -2.61
CA THR A 108 1.88 -20.44 -3.89
C THR A 108 2.65 -19.23 -4.39
N GLU A 109 3.76 -18.87 -3.72
CA GLU A 109 4.61 -17.72 -4.09
C GLU A 109 3.85 -16.38 -4.10
N ALA A 110 2.69 -16.30 -3.42
CA ALA A 110 2.01 -15.02 -3.18
C ALA A 110 2.90 -14.05 -2.37
N LEU A 111 3.78 -14.63 -1.53
CA LEU A 111 4.93 -13.95 -0.96
C LEU A 111 6.18 -14.45 -1.69
N ASP A 112 6.73 -13.64 -2.58
CA ASP A 112 7.85 -14.02 -3.43
C ASP A 112 9.19 -13.83 -2.72
N ILE A 113 9.88 -14.93 -2.45
CA ILE A 113 11.18 -14.94 -1.77
C ILE A 113 12.24 -14.09 -2.49
N ASN A 114 12.13 -13.94 -3.81
CA ASN A 114 13.09 -13.17 -4.62
C ASN A 114 13.05 -11.68 -4.29
N LEU A 115 11.88 -11.14 -3.92
CA LEU A 115 11.71 -9.73 -3.55
C LEU A 115 12.46 -9.36 -2.26
N VAL A 116 12.75 -10.34 -1.41
CA VAL A 116 13.51 -10.18 -0.16
C VAL A 116 14.82 -10.94 -0.17
N SER A 117 15.35 -11.28 -1.34
CA SER A 117 16.65 -11.96 -1.47
C SER A 117 17.73 -10.99 -1.97
N ASN A 118 18.95 -11.15 -1.47
CA ASN A 118 20.13 -10.43 -1.94
C ASN A 118 20.78 -11.11 -3.16
N GLU A 119 21.78 -10.46 -3.76
CA GLU A 119 22.50 -10.99 -4.95
C GLU A 119 23.16 -12.36 -4.72
N LYS A 120 23.36 -12.75 -3.46
CA LYS A 120 23.93 -14.04 -3.06
C LYS A 120 22.85 -15.10 -2.77
N GLY A 121 21.57 -14.78 -2.98
CA GLY A 121 20.44 -15.67 -2.70
C GLY A 121 20.13 -15.84 -1.22
N LEU A 122 20.63 -14.96 -0.34
CA LEU A 122 20.30 -14.96 1.09
C LEU A 122 19.18 -13.97 1.37
N LEU A 123 18.33 -14.30 2.35
CA LEU A 123 17.23 -13.43 2.77
C LEU A 123 17.77 -12.14 3.39
N ASP A 124 17.17 -11.02 2.98
CA ASP A 124 17.44 -9.68 3.46
C ASP A 124 16.12 -8.92 3.62
N ILE A 125 15.69 -8.81 4.87
CA ILE A 125 14.43 -8.14 5.24
C ILE A 125 14.43 -6.65 4.94
N ASN A 126 15.60 -6.03 4.77
CA ASN A 126 15.71 -4.60 4.47
C ASN A 126 15.25 -4.27 3.04
N LYS A 127 15.14 -5.28 2.16
CA LYS A 127 14.59 -5.13 0.81
C LYS A 127 13.07 -5.14 0.75
N ALA A 128 12.39 -5.53 1.84
CA ALA A 128 10.94 -5.65 1.85
C ALA A 128 10.27 -4.31 1.57
N LYS A 129 9.23 -4.31 0.73
CA LYS A 129 8.46 -3.11 0.35
C LYS A 129 6.99 -3.22 0.76
N MET A 130 6.72 -3.42 2.05
CA MET A 130 5.34 -3.57 2.58
C MET A 130 4.52 -2.29 2.50
N GLY A 131 5.19 -1.13 2.56
CA GLY A 131 4.56 0.19 2.58
C GLY A 131 5.61 1.29 2.65
N VAL A 132 5.16 2.52 2.91
CA VAL A 132 6.03 3.68 3.15
C VAL A 132 5.44 4.54 4.27
N ALA A 133 6.30 5.05 5.16
CA ALA A 133 5.88 5.93 6.24
C ALA A 133 5.73 7.39 5.75
N ILE A 134 4.64 8.04 6.12
CA ILE A 134 4.35 9.44 5.80
C ILE A 134 4.13 10.21 7.09
N VAL A 135 4.75 11.38 7.19
CA VAL A 135 4.68 12.26 8.37
C VAL A 135 3.69 13.38 8.13
N ASP A 136 2.67 13.47 8.99
CA ASP A 136 1.82 14.62 9.17
C ASP A 136 2.59 15.70 9.95
N ARG A 137 3.00 16.74 9.22
CA ARG A 137 3.80 17.83 9.76
C ARG A 137 3.02 18.71 10.73
N GLU A 138 1.69 18.81 10.58
CA GLU A 138 0.86 19.68 11.40
C GLU A 138 0.59 19.11 12.79
N HIS A 139 0.52 17.78 12.90
CA HIS A 139 0.25 17.09 14.16
C HIS A 139 1.47 16.42 14.80
N CYS A 140 2.62 16.45 14.15
CA CYS A 140 3.86 15.94 14.72
C CYS A 140 4.46 16.93 15.72
N VAL A 141 4.58 16.51 16.99
CA VAL A 141 5.12 17.36 18.07
C VAL A 141 6.57 17.80 17.83
N ALA A 142 7.33 17.06 17.00
CA ALA A 142 8.67 17.47 16.59
C ALA A 142 8.65 18.76 15.76
N TYR A 143 7.63 18.93 14.89
CA TYR A 143 7.40 20.17 14.14
C TYR A 143 6.91 21.32 15.03
N TRP A 144 6.33 21.01 16.19
CA TRP A 144 5.97 22.02 17.20
C TRP A 144 7.17 22.46 18.06
N GLY A 145 8.34 21.84 17.88
CA GLY A 145 9.57 22.19 18.59
C GLY A 145 9.84 21.37 19.84
N VAL A 146 9.08 20.29 20.07
CA VAL A 146 9.42 19.29 21.08
C VAL A 146 10.57 18.43 20.55
N GLN A 147 11.57 18.13 21.37
CA GLN A 147 12.67 17.22 21.00
C GLN A 147 12.23 15.75 21.02
N CYS A 148 11.32 15.41 20.11
CA CYS A 148 10.81 14.06 19.94
C CYS A 148 11.47 13.42 18.73
N ASP A 149 12.09 12.26 18.94
CA ASP A 149 12.78 11.43 17.96
C ASP A 149 12.33 9.95 18.11
N ALA A 150 11.15 9.72 18.70
CA ALA A 150 10.65 8.37 18.99
C ALA A 150 10.52 7.50 17.73
N CYS A 151 10.03 8.07 16.62
CA CYS A 151 9.90 7.36 15.35
C CYS A 151 11.27 7.02 14.73
N TYR A 152 12.25 7.91 14.89
CA TYR A 152 13.63 7.70 14.44
C TYR A 152 14.29 6.59 15.26
N ARG A 153 14.16 6.64 16.59
CA ARG A 153 14.66 5.60 17.53
C ARG A 153 14.02 4.24 17.38
N ALA A 154 12.76 4.18 16.98
CA ALA A 154 12.06 2.93 16.71
C ALA A 154 12.38 2.33 15.34
N CYS A 155 13.03 3.07 14.43
CA CYS A 155 13.31 2.59 13.09
C CYS A 155 14.51 1.61 13.10
N PRO A 156 14.37 0.39 12.57
CA PRO A 156 15.50 -0.53 12.43
C PRO A 156 16.58 -0.03 11.46
N LEU A 157 16.18 0.80 10.49
CA LEU A 157 17.04 1.44 9.50
C LEU A 157 17.25 2.93 9.83
N MET A 158 17.50 3.21 11.10
CA MET A 158 17.75 4.56 11.61
C MET A 158 18.89 5.23 10.85
N GLY A 159 18.68 6.47 10.39
CA GLY A 159 19.68 7.22 9.63
C GLY A 159 19.69 6.92 8.14
N GLU A 160 18.95 5.88 7.70
CA GLU A 160 18.79 5.53 6.30
C GLU A 160 17.33 5.67 5.85
N ALA A 161 16.38 4.99 6.50
CA ALA A 161 14.95 5.07 6.18
C ALA A 161 14.27 6.29 6.80
N ILE A 162 14.73 6.73 7.96
CA ILE A 162 14.28 7.97 8.61
C ILE A 162 15.52 8.75 9.01
N ILE A 163 15.64 9.97 8.52
CA ILE A 163 16.69 10.93 8.89
C ILE A 163 16.09 12.07 9.71
N LEU A 164 16.93 12.72 10.52
CA LEU A 164 16.53 13.91 11.27
C LEU A 164 17.13 15.15 10.60
N GLU A 165 16.28 16.00 10.05
CA GLU A 165 16.67 17.31 9.57
C GLU A 165 16.72 18.29 10.77
N LEU A 166 17.89 18.86 11.01
CA LEU A 166 18.11 19.83 12.07
C LEU A 166 17.81 21.24 11.56
N LYS A 167 16.68 21.82 11.98
CA LYS A 167 16.31 23.19 11.64
C LYS A 167 16.41 24.11 12.86
N ARG A 168 17.05 25.26 12.73
CA ARG A 168 17.14 26.24 13.84
C ARG A 168 15.74 26.72 14.25
N ASN A 169 15.45 26.74 15.55
CA ASN A 169 14.22 27.32 16.06
C ASN A 169 14.37 28.84 16.21
N GLU A 170 13.78 29.61 15.29
CA GLU A 170 13.86 31.08 15.29
C GLU A 170 13.22 31.70 16.53
N ARG A 171 12.16 31.10 17.09
CA ARG A 171 11.44 31.61 18.26
C ARG A 171 12.30 31.57 19.53
N THR A 172 13.11 30.52 19.72
CA THR A 172 13.89 30.34 20.95
C THR A 172 15.38 30.61 20.77
N GLY A 173 15.88 30.61 19.53
CA GLY A 173 17.28 30.90 19.19
C GLY A 173 18.33 29.92 19.69
N LYS A 174 17.97 29.00 20.61
CA LYS A 174 18.88 28.09 21.34
C LYS A 174 18.67 26.61 21.03
N HIS A 175 17.47 26.20 20.60
CA HIS A 175 17.16 24.81 20.28
C HIS A 175 16.97 24.61 18.77
N SER A 176 17.24 23.40 18.28
CA SER A 176 16.92 22.98 16.92
C SER A 176 15.69 22.07 16.93
N PHE A 177 14.84 22.23 15.91
CA PHE A 177 13.83 21.24 15.55
C PHE A 177 14.53 19.95 15.08
N LEU A 178 13.96 18.80 15.46
CA LEU A 178 14.39 17.48 15.03
C LEU A 178 13.34 16.93 14.06
N LEU A 179 13.37 17.37 12.80
CA LEU A 179 12.29 17.07 11.86
C LEU A 179 12.52 15.68 11.23
N PRO A 180 11.64 14.69 11.43
CA PRO A 180 11.80 13.39 10.80
C PRO A 180 11.45 13.47 9.31
N VAL A 181 12.39 13.04 8.47
CA VAL A 181 12.20 12.91 7.01
C VAL A 181 12.33 11.44 6.65
N VAL A 182 11.32 10.90 5.98
CA VAL A 182 11.29 9.49 5.56
C VAL A 182 11.86 9.38 4.15
N MET A 183 12.79 8.47 3.95
CA MET A 183 13.36 8.13 2.64
C MET A 183 12.56 6.96 2.04
N SER A 184 11.72 7.25 1.03
CA SER A 184 10.78 6.28 0.44
C SER A 184 11.46 5.05 -0.18
N GLU A 185 12.67 5.20 -0.70
CA GLU A 185 13.42 4.11 -1.34
C GLU A 185 13.96 3.09 -0.34
N VAL A 186 14.27 3.53 0.88
CA VAL A 186 14.83 2.67 1.94
C VAL A 186 13.73 2.21 2.91
N CYS A 187 12.66 2.98 3.06
CA CYS A 187 11.57 2.64 3.97
C CYS A 187 10.89 1.34 3.55
N THR A 188 10.97 0.33 4.42
CA THR A 188 10.35 -0.99 4.19
C THR A 188 8.86 -1.04 4.48
N GLY A 189 8.33 -0.04 5.21
CA GLY A 189 6.95 -0.02 5.68
C GLY A 189 6.68 -0.96 6.85
N CYS A 190 7.67 -1.31 7.68
CA CYS A 190 7.48 -2.24 8.81
C CYS A 190 6.51 -1.75 9.90
N GLY A 191 6.28 -0.43 9.99
CA GLY A 191 5.29 0.13 10.92
C GLY A 191 5.77 0.43 12.34
N MET A 192 7.02 0.11 12.69
CA MET A 192 7.55 0.35 14.05
C MET A 192 7.50 1.83 14.44
N CYS A 193 7.71 2.74 13.49
CA CYS A 193 7.65 4.18 13.69
C CYS A 193 6.22 4.67 14.01
N GLU A 194 5.19 4.10 13.38
CA GLU A 194 3.77 4.40 13.65
C GLU A 194 3.35 3.89 15.04
N ASN A 195 3.80 2.69 15.41
CA ASN A 195 3.57 2.11 16.75
C ASN A 195 4.21 2.98 17.85
N ALA A 196 5.46 3.41 17.65
CA ALA A 196 6.21 4.21 18.62
C ALA A 196 5.74 5.68 18.74
N CYS A 197 4.88 6.15 17.84
CA CYS A 197 4.45 7.54 17.84
C CYS A 197 3.64 7.87 19.10
N ILE A 198 4.10 8.87 19.86
CA ILE A 198 3.53 9.26 21.16
C ILE A 198 2.23 10.05 21.06
N THR A 199 1.83 10.48 19.86
CA THR A 199 0.60 11.25 19.67
C THR A 199 -0.63 10.36 19.79
N LYS A 200 -1.78 10.96 20.16
CA LYS A 200 -3.06 10.24 20.34
C LYS A 200 -3.44 9.43 19.09
N LYS A 201 -3.38 10.07 17.93
CA LYS A 201 -3.40 9.44 16.61
C LYS A 201 -2.01 9.63 16.02
N ALA A 202 -1.39 8.55 15.53
CA ALA A 202 -0.01 8.60 15.06
C ALA A 202 0.16 9.66 13.97
N ALA A 203 1.07 10.61 14.20
CA ALA A 203 1.43 11.64 13.23
C ALA A 203 2.37 11.11 12.14
N ILE A 204 2.92 9.92 12.30
CA ILE A 204 3.62 9.17 11.25
C ILE A 204 2.85 7.87 11.00
N ARG A 205 2.46 7.62 9.76
CA ARG A 205 1.61 6.49 9.38
C ARG A 205 2.20 5.76 8.18
N VAL A 206 2.14 4.44 8.19
CA VAL A 206 2.53 3.62 7.05
C VAL A 206 1.35 3.43 6.12
N MET A 207 1.61 3.65 4.84
CA MET A 207 0.62 3.58 3.78
C MET A 207 1.14 2.66 2.67
N PRO A 208 0.26 2.00 1.89
CA PRO A 208 0.65 1.29 0.69
C PRO A 208 1.40 2.20 -0.28
N ARG A 209 2.47 1.68 -0.90
CA ARG A 209 3.37 2.48 -1.73
C ARG A 209 2.65 3.14 -2.91
N HIS A 210 1.78 2.40 -3.61
CA HIS A 210 1.01 2.89 -4.75
C HIS A 210 0.01 4.01 -4.41
N LEU A 211 -0.34 4.19 -3.12
CA LEU A 211 -1.20 5.30 -2.68
C LEU A 211 -0.44 6.52 -2.17
N ALA A 212 0.76 6.29 -1.65
CA ALA A 212 1.53 7.32 -0.96
C ALA A 212 2.60 7.95 -1.85
N LEU A 213 3.11 7.20 -2.83
CA LEU A 213 4.15 7.66 -3.75
C LEU A 213 3.50 8.14 -5.04
N GLY A 214 4.01 9.26 -5.57
CA GLY A 214 3.69 9.72 -6.91
C GLY A 214 4.61 9.08 -7.94
N GLU A 215 4.20 9.15 -9.19
CA GLU A 215 4.98 8.75 -10.35
C GLU A 215 5.25 9.97 -11.23
N VAL A 216 6.46 10.04 -11.78
CA VAL A 216 6.86 11.12 -12.68
C VAL A 216 6.63 10.64 -14.11
N GLY A 217 5.87 11.39 -14.89
CA GLY A 217 5.64 11.11 -16.31
C GLY A 217 6.93 11.16 -17.15
N GLU A 218 6.89 10.61 -18.35
CA GLU A 218 8.04 10.42 -19.25
C GLU A 218 8.70 11.72 -19.74
N ASN A 219 8.01 12.84 -19.55
CA ASN A 219 8.43 14.18 -19.98
C ASN A 219 9.56 14.79 -19.11
N TYR A 220 9.82 14.24 -17.93
CA TYR A 220 10.81 14.77 -17.00
C TYR A 220 11.93 13.75 -16.78
N ILE A 221 13.11 14.05 -17.33
CA ILE A 221 14.31 13.22 -17.22
C ILE A 221 15.30 13.90 -16.29
N LYS A 222 15.85 13.13 -15.36
CA LYS A 222 16.96 13.53 -14.52
C LYS A 222 18.26 13.31 -15.29
N GLY A 223 18.74 14.36 -15.96
CA GLY A 223 20.00 14.31 -16.71
C GLY A 223 21.26 13.99 -15.88
N TRP A 224 21.16 14.00 -14.55
CA TRP A 224 22.24 13.60 -13.63
C TRP A 224 22.14 12.14 -13.14
N GLU A 225 21.08 11.40 -13.49
CA GLU A 225 20.89 9.99 -13.13
C GLU A 225 21.19 9.09 -14.35
N LYS A 226 22.22 8.25 -14.24
CA LYS A 226 22.72 7.47 -15.37
C LYS A 226 21.68 6.43 -15.81
N GLY A 227 21.19 6.57 -17.04
CA GLY A 227 20.25 5.63 -17.66
C GLY A 227 18.78 5.99 -17.52
N ASP A 228 18.44 7.14 -16.93
CA ASP A 228 17.06 7.63 -16.86
C ASP A 228 16.48 7.91 -18.27
N GLU A 229 17.34 8.28 -19.22
CA GLU A 229 17.02 8.46 -20.64
C GLU A 229 16.40 7.21 -21.31
N LYS A 230 16.66 6.00 -20.77
CA LYS A 230 16.09 4.75 -21.30
C LYS A 230 14.57 4.73 -21.29
N ARG A 231 13.94 5.54 -20.43
CA ARG A 231 12.47 5.72 -20.41
C ARG A 231 11.91 6.25 -21.73
N LEU A 232 12.74 6.90 -22.55
CA LEU A 232 12.34 7.45 -23.85
C LEU A 232 12.37 6.44 -25.00
N GLU A 233 13.05 5.30 -24.85
CA GLU A 233 13.39 4.42 -25.98
C GLU A 233 12.17 3.86 -26.73
N ASN A 234 11.00 3.79 -26.07
CA ASN A 234 9.77 3.23 -26.62
C ASN A 234 8.67 4.27 -26.91
N LEU A 235 8.98 5.57 -26.82
CA LEU A 235 7.97 6.62 -26.95
C LEU A 235 7.69 6.98 -28.40
N LYS A 236 6.40 7.09 -28.71
CA LYS A 236 5.94 7.60 -30.00
C LYS A 236 6.04 9.13 -29.97
N THR A 237 6.88 9.70 -30.82
CA THR A 237 6.91 11.14 -31.05
C THR A 237 5.58 11.61 -31.62
N ARG A 238 4.96 12.59 -30.98
CA ARG A 238 3.71 13.21 -31.43
C ARG A 238 3.98 14.39 -32.37
N ASP A 239 3.12 14.53 -33.38
CA ASP A 239 3.06 15.70 -34.25
C ASP A 239 2.26 16.82 -33.55
N LEU A 240 2.91 17.95 -33.25
CA LEU A 240 2.36 19.04 -32.44
C LEU A 240 1.44 19.94 -33.27
N SER A 241 0.23 19.47 -33.61
CA SER A 241 -0.84 20.38 -34.04
C SER A 241 -1.49 20.99 -32.79
N LEU A 242 -1.15 22.24 -32.46
CA LEU A 242 -1.71 22.98 -31.33
C LEU A 242 -3.21 23.24 -31.55
N ASP A 243 -4.06 22.42 -30.93
CA ASP A 243 -5.49 22.66 -30.89
C ASP A 243 -5.79 23.74 -29.84
N LYS A 244 -6.29 24.89 -30.30
CA LYS A 244 -6.49 26.11 -29.48
C LYS A 244 -7.62 25.99 -28.46
N ASN A 245 -8.33 24.86 -28.40
CA ASN A 245 -9.54 24.66 -27.59
C ASN A 245 -9.35 23.84 -26.31
N LYS A 246 -8.14 23.37 -25.96
CA LYS A 246 -7.91 22.65 -24.69
C LYS A 246 -7.77 23.59 -23.50
N GLN A 247 -8.36 23.23 -22.36
CA GLN A 247 -8.24 24.03 -21.14
C GLN A 247 -6.79 24.00 -20.66
N ILE A 248 -6.33 25.10 -20.04
CA ILE A 248 -4.95 25.27 -19.57
C ILE A 248 -4.52 24.17 -18.57
N GLN A 249 -5.47 23.53 -17.88
CA GLN A 249 -5.17 22.41 -16.97
C GLN A 249 -4.92 21.09 -17.69
N ASP A 250 -5.38 20.95 -18.94
CA ASP A 250 -5.31 19.70 -19.71
C ASP A 250 -3.88 19.42 -20.21
N TYR A 251 -3.06 20.45 -20.44
CA TYR A 251 -1.66 20.23 -20.81
C TYR A 251 -0.78 19.94 -19.59
N LEU A 252 -1.06 20.47 -18.39
CA LEU A 252 -0.14 20.31 -17.26
C LEU A 252 0.02 18.87 -16.76
N ASN A 253 -1.03 18.05 -16.92
CA ASN A 253 -1.07 16.65 -16.48
C ASN A 253 -1.46 15.67 -17.60
N GLY A 254 -1.58 16.14 -18.84
CA GLY A 254 -1.81 15.25 -19.96
C GLY A 254 -0.56 14.40 -20.23
N GLU A 255 -0.74 13.14 -20.58
CA GLU A 255 0.26 12.32 -21.30
C GLU A 255 0.55 12.88 -22.71
N GLU A 256 0.24 14.16 -22.94
CA GLU A 256 0.24 14.84 -24.23
C GLU A 256 1.42 15.81 -24.34
N PHE A 257 2.63 15.25 -24.38
CA PHE A 257 3.82 15.98 -24.85
C PHE A 257 4.65 15.09 -25.76
#